data_AF-A0A9Q3KZB0-F1
#
_entry.id   AF-A0A9Q3KZB0-F1
#
_cell.length_a   1.000
_cell.length_b   1.000
_cell.length_c   1.000
_cell.angle_alpha   90.00
_cell.angle_beta   90.00
_cell.angle_gamma   90.00
#
_symmetry.space_group_name_H-M   'P 1'
#
loop_
_entity.id
_entity.type
_entity.pdbx_description
1 polymer ?
#
loop_
_entity_poly.entity_id
_entity_poly.type
_entity_poly.pdbx_seq_one_letter_code
_entity_poly.pdbx_strand_id
1 'polypeptide(L)'
;MMEILHQHQQSQTPKGSPKCGIWDGLVWRCFTVTRNIHNTPFMSIPGALALSIYVDWFNAHGNSTRLAKIGPIMLICLNLTPSGRLKPENVYVAGIIPGPKEPTSLQLNYLLMPLIKECKELWQGYHFSPTSTGPSGSFICVAILTAIADVVAMHKLTGFISHSGNHFCNFCTIHKAQIKEIGPQFHYMLSYQNHKSTIAKWLWETPKQQQEIFSEYGVQYSILKDLLYWDAAIIVNLEIMHNLLLGISNDHAAFKLCIPESKSKIYFRSCRKSNDTNSSDSDCMTSNSSLDQITLREAAKIIRV
;
A
#
# COMPACT_ATOMS: atom_id res chain seq x y z
N MET A 1 -1.85 -27.23 2.65
CA MET A 1 -2.45 -25.90 2.35
C MET A 1 -3.94 -26.01 2.03
N MET A 2 -4.37 -26.85 1.07
CA MET A 2 -5.80 -27.02 0.72
C MET A 2 -6.66 -27.55 1.88
N GLU A 3 -6.18 -28.50 2.68
CA GLU A 3 -6.90 -28.98 3.89
C GLU A 3 -7.06 -27.90 4.98
N ILE A 4 -6.06 -27.04 5.17
CA ILE A 4 -6.11 -25.92 6.12
C ILE A 4 -7.12 -24.86 5.65
N LEU A 5 -7.16 -24.61 4.33
CA LEU A 5 -8.12 -23.69 3.71
C LEU A 5 -9.56 -24.23 3.78
N HIS A 6 -9.76 -25.54 3.61
CA HIS A 6 -11.06 -26.18 3.72
C HIS A 6 -11.62 -26.13 5.15
N GLN A 7 -10.77 -26.37 6.17
CA GLN A 7 -11.17 -26.28 7.58
C GLN A 7 -11.48 -24.82 8.00
N HIS A 8 -10.78 -23.83 7.43
CA HIS A 8 -11.03 -22.42 7.76
C HIS A 8 -12.24 -21.82 7.03
N GLN A 9 -12.55 -22.27 5.81
CA GLN A 9 -13.76 -21.83 5.09
C GLN A 9 -15.07 -22.27 5.80
N GLN A 10 -15.01 -23.31 6.64
CA GLN A 10 -16.16 -23.79 7.41
C GLN A 10 -16.40 -23.03 8.72
N SER A 11 -15.42 -22.28 9.23
CA SER A 11 -15.58 -21.50 10.46
C SER A 11 -16.14 -20.10 10.15
N GLN A 12 -17.46 -20.00 9.96
CA GLN A 12 -18.14 -18.70 10.05
C GLN A 12 -18.13 -18.25 11.52
N THR A 13 -17.54 -17.09 11.81
CA THR A 13 -17.59 -16.50 13.15
C THR A 13 -19.04 -16.19 13.54
N PRO A 14 -19.51 -16.57 14.74
CA PRO A 14 -20.86 -16.27 15.19
C PRO A 14 -21.13 -14.76 15.21
N LYS A 15 -22.36 -14.35 14.85
CA LYS A 15 -22.80 -12.95 14.97
C LYS A 15 -22.65 -12.49 16.44
N GLY A 16 -21.74 -11.54 16.69
CA GLY A 16 -21.51 -10.94 18.01
C GLY A 16 -20.11 -11.11 18.60
N SER A 17 -19.20 -11.85 17.95
CA SER A 17 -17.79 -11.90 18.37
C SER A 17 -17.04 -10.60 18.04
N PRO A 18 -16.03 -10.20 18.84
CA PRO A 18 -15.18 -9.04 18.52
C PRO A 18 -14.57 -9.22 17.12
N LYS A 19 -14.52 -8.14 16.33
CA LYS A 19 -13.96 -8.14 14.97
C LYS A 19 -12.60 -8.82 14.97
N CYS A 20 -12.48 -9.95 14.28
CA CYS A 20 -11.40 -10.93 14.43
C CYS A 20 -10.43 -10.92 13.23
N GLY A 21 -10.75 -10.21 12.14
CA GLY A 21 -9.83 -10.12 11.01
C GLY A 21 -10.15 -9.03 9.99
N ILE A 22 -9.29 -8.93 8.97
CA ILE A 22 -9.46 -7.98 7.86
C ILE A 22 -10.82 -8.12 7.17
N TRP A 23 -11.42 -9.33 7.20
CA TRP A 23 -12.69 -9.66 6.57
C TRP A 23 -13.90 -8.91 7.13
N ASP A 24 -13.76 -8.33 8.33
CA ASP A 24 -14.82 -7.54 8.96
C ASP A 24 -14.92 -6.12 8.37
N GLY A 25 -13.94 -5.71 7.55
CA GLY A 25 -13.95 -4.43 6.85
C GLY A 25 -15.05 -4.35 5.78
N LEU A 26 -15.73 -3.20 5.70
CA LEU A 26 -16.81 -2.97 4.74
C LEU A 26 -16.37 -3.19 3.28
N VAL A 27 -15.14 -2.79 2.95
CA VAL A 27 -14.57 -2.95 1.60
C VAL A 27 -14.57 -4.42 1.16
N TRP A 28 -14.20 -5.35 2.04
CA TRP A 28 -14.11 -6.78 1.70
C TRP A 28 -15.44 -7.51 1.79
N ARG A 29 -16.34 -7.09 2.69
CA ARG A 29 -17.70 -7.63 2.76
C ARG A 29 -18.54 -7.26 1.54
N CYS A 30 -18.32 -6.06 1.02
CA CYS A 30 -19.01 -5.55 -0.17
C CYS A 30 -18.26 -5.84 -1.47
N PHE A 31 -17.12 -6.53 -1.40
CA PHE A 31 -16.38 -6.96 -2.59
C PHE A 31 -17.14 -8.10 -3.28
N THR A 32 -17.98 -7.74 -4.25
CA THR A 32 -18.82 -8.66 -4.99
C THR A 32 -18.26 -8.96 -6.37
N VAL A 33 -18.45 -10.18 -6.84
CA VAL A 33 -18.28 -10.54 -8.24
C VAL A 33 -19.66 -10.74 -8.88
N THR A 34 -19.83 -10.23 -10.09
CA THR A 34 -21.03 -10.51 -10.89
C THR A 34 -20.82 -11.82 -11.63
N ARG A 35 -21.60 -12.84 -11.30
CA ARG A 35 -21.66 -14.11 -12.05
C ARG A 35 -23.13 -14.43 -12.32
N ASN A 36 -23.47 -14.71 -13.58
CA ASN A 36 -24.83 -15.05 -14.02
C ASN A 36 -25.91 -14.11 -13.45
N ILE A 37 -25.75 -12.79 -13.66
CA ILE A 37 -26.73 -11.73 -13.36
C ILE A 37 -26.86 -11.36 -11.88
N HIS A 38 -26.31 -12.15 -10.95
CA HIS A 38 -26.33 -11.84 -9.51
C HIS A 38 -24.96 -11.37 -8.99
N ASN A 39 -24.98 -10.33 -8.15
CA ASN A 39 -23.80 -9.93 -7.37
C ASN A 39 -23.66 -10.85 -6.15
N THR A 40 -22.59 -11.64 -6.13
CA THR A 40 -22.27 -12.53 -5.02
C THR A 40 -21.04 -12.01 -4.30
N PRO A 41 -21.02 -11.92 -2.95
CA PRO A 41 -19.80 -11.62 -2.22
C PRO A 41 -18.71 -12.63 -2.58
N PHE A 42 -17.53 -12.15 -2.99
CA PHE A 42 -16.46 -13.00 -3.51
C PHE A 42 -16.06 -14.08 -2.50
N MET A 43 -15.92 -13.71 -1.23
CA MET A 43 -15.51 -14.61 -0.16
C MET A 43 -16.55 -15.69 0.20
N SER A 44 -17.79 -15.55 -0.29
CA SER A 44 -18.83 -16.57 -0.13
C SER A 44 -18.72 -17.68 -1.18
N ILE A 45 -17.87 -17.53 -2.20
CA ILE A 45 -17.67 -18.54 -3.24
C ILE A 45 -16.74 -19.63 -2.69
N PRO A 46 -17.17 -20.91 -2.66
CA PRO A 46 -16.28 -22.00 -2.29
C PRO A 46 -15.03 -22.03 -3.18
N GLY A 47 -13.85 -22.16 -2.58
CA GLY A 47 -12.59 -22.10 -3.30
C GLY A 47 -12.10 -20.68 -3.70
N ALA A 48 -12.79 -19.61 -3.27
CA ALA A 48 -12.28 -18.26 -3.42
C ALA A 48 -11.08 -18.00 -2.51
N LEU A 49 -9.95 -17.63 -3.11
CA LEU A 49 -8.73 -17.23 -2.43
C LEU A 49 -8.50 -15.74 -2.64
N ALA A 50 -8.29 -15.05 -1.54
CA ALA A 50 -7.91 -13.66 -1.53
C ALA A 50 -6.44 -13.54 -1.17
N LEU A 51 -5.72 -12.78 -1.98
CA LEU A 51 -4.28 -12.59 -1.86
C LEU A 51 -3.95 -11.13 -1.58
N SER A 52 -2.85 -10.89 -0.87
CA SER A 52 -2.16 -9.61 -0.93
C SER A 52 -0.92 -9.73 -1.77
N ILE A 53 -0.65 -8.74 -2.60
CA ILE A 53 0.63 -8.59 -3.29
C ILE A 53 1.56 -7.73 -2.43
N TYR A 54 2.79 -8.20 -2.23
CA TYR A 54 3.86 -7.44 -1.60
C TYR A 54 4.99 -7.20 -2.59
N VAL A 55 5.46 -5.96 -2.66
CA VAL A 55 6.59 -5.55 -3.50
C VAL A 55 7.48 -4.60 -2.70
N ASP A 56 8.76 -4.93 -2.64
CA ASP A 56 9.80 -4.09 -2.04
C ASP A 56 11.14 -4.37 -2.71
N TRP A 57 12.14 -3.51 -2.52
CA TRP A 57 13.50 -3.72 -2.97
C TRP A 57 14.52 -3.18 -1.96
N PHE A 58 15.58 -3.94 -1.74
CA PHE A 58 16.60 -3.62 -0.76
C PHE A 58 18.00 -3.87 -1.33
N ASN A 59 19.02 -3.30 -0.67
CA ASN A 59 20.41 -3.50 -1.08
C ASN A 59 20.82 -4.95 -0.82
N ALA A 60 21.15 -5.70 -1.87
CA ALA A 60 21.49 -7.12 -1.80
C ALA A 60 22.71 -7.41 -0.90
N HIS A 61 23.63 -6.46 -0.79
CA HIS A 61 24.88 -6.58 -0.02
C HIS A 61 24.87 -5.73 1.27
N GLY A 62 23.69 -5.29 1.72
CA GLY A 62 23.54 -4.44 2.91
C GLY A 62 23.97 -2.98 2.70
N ASN A 63 24.17 -2.26 3.82
CA ASN A 63 24.33 -0.80 3.82
C ASN A 63 25.70 -0.28 3.33
N SER A 64 26.72 -1.13 3.20
CA SER A 64 28.08 -0.67 2.88
C SER A 64 28.33 -0.47 1.38
N THR A 65 27.53 -1.09 0.50
CA THR A 65 27.73 -1.03 -0.94
C THR A 65 26.40 -0.91 -1.69
N ARG A 66 26.15 0.25 -2.31
CA ARG A 66 24.95 0.54 -3.14
C ARG A 66 24.98 -0.18 -4.50
N LEU A 67 25.54 -1.39 -4.56
CA LEU A 67 25.93 -2.03 -5.82
C LEU A 67 24.78 -2.75 -6.52
N ALA A 68 23.78 -3.26 -5.78
CA ALA A 68 22.60 -3.87 -6.37
C ALA A 68 21.38 -3.81 -5.45
N LYS A 69 20.26 -3.31 -5.96
CA LYS A 69 18.94 -3.44 -5.35
C LYS A 69 18.20 -4.62 -5.96
N ILE A 70 17.73 -5.53 -5.13
CA ILE A 70 16.90 -6.68 -5.53
C ILE A 70 15.63 -6.67 -4.69
N GLY A 71 14.56 -7.26 -5.20
CA GLY A 71 13.27 -7.17 -4.54
C GLY A 71 12.37 -8.36 -4.81
N PRO A 72 11.66 -8.90 -3.81
CA PRO A 72 10.70 -9.95 -4.05
C PRO A 72 9.34 -9.39 -4.47
N ILE A 73 8.65 -10.12 -5.35
CA ILE A 73 7.21 -10.00 -5.57
C ILE A 73 6.59 -11.19 -4.86
N MET A 74 5.87 -10.94 -3.77
CA MET A 74 5.27 -11.98 -2.94
C MET A 74 3.75 -11.92 -2.97
N LEU A 75 3.11 -13.08 -2.87
CA LEU A 75 1.69 -13.24 -2.64
C LEU A 75 1.47 -13.88 -1.28
N ILE A 76 0.57 -13.31 -0.49
CA ILE A 76 0.21 -13.83 0.83
C ILE A 76 -1.27 -14.20 0.81
N CYS A 77 -1.58 -15.44 1.19
CA CYS A 77 -2.97 -15.90 1.27
C CYS A 77 -3.66 -15.34 2.51
N LEU A 78 -4.61 -14.43 2.27
CA LEU A 78 -5.35 -13.75 3.32
C LEU A 78 -6.39 -14.66 3.99
N ASN A 79 -6.77 -15.76 3.35
CA ASN A 79 -7.68 -16.75 3.91
C ASN A 79 -7.05 -17.51 5.09
N LEU A 80 -5.73 -17.48 5.25
CA LEU A 80 -5.07 -18.09 6.42
C LEU A 80 -5.20 -17.18 7.64
N THR A 81 -5.12 -17.75 8.85
CA THR A 81 -5.17 -16.95 10.09
C THR A 81 -4.01 -15.93 10.14
N PRO A 82 -4.15 -14.81 10.87
CA PRO A 82 -3.08 -13.81 10.99
C PRO A 82 -1.73 -14.43 11.42
N SER A 83 -1.76 -15.37 12.37
CA SER A 83 -0.58 -16.08 12.86
C SER A 83 0.03 -17.07 11.86
N GLY A 84 -0.74 -17.49 10.83
CA GLY A 84 -0.31 -18.47 9.84
C GLY A 84 0.14 -17.84 8.52
N ARG A 85 -0.50 -16.75 8.08
CA ARG A 85 -0.35 -16.22 6.71
C ARG A 85 1.05 -15.67 6.38
N LEU A 86 1.79 -15.19 7.37
CA LEU A 86 3.15 -14.65 7.19
C LEU A 86 4.26 -15.66 7.49
N LYS A 87 3.91 -16.92 7.78
CA LYS A 87 4.94 -17.96 7.94
C LYS A 87 5.61 -18.23 6.59
N PRO A 88 6.94 -18.45 6.54
CA PRO A 88 7.66 -18.65 5.29
C PRO A 88 7.04 -19.71 4.36
N GLU A 89 6.50 -20.79 4.92
CA GLU A 89 5.83 -21.87 4.18
C GLU A 89 4.49 -21.48 3.52
N ASN A 90 3.91 -20.34 3.92
CA ASN A 90 2.62 -19.84 3.43
C ASN A 90 2.74 -18.58 2.56
N VAL A 91 3.97 -18.11 2.31
CA VAL A 91 4.25 -16.98 1.43
C VAL A 91 4.70 -17.50 0.07
N TYR A 92 4.00 -17.09 -0.98
CA TYR A 92 4.35 -17.48 -2.34
C TYR A 92 5.21 -16.39 -2.99
N VAL A 93 6.44 -16.72 -3.37
CA VAL A 93 7.33 -15.81 -4.10
C VAL A 93 7.02 -15.94 -5.59
N ALA A 94 6.26 -14.99 -6.12
CA ALA A 94 5.87 -14.96 -7.53
C ALA A 94 7.00 -14.53 -8.47
N GLY A 95 8.00 -13.80 -7.95
CA GLY A 95 9.15 -13.39 -8.73
C GLY A 95 10.19 -12.62 -7.93
N ILE A 96 11.37 -12.46 -8.52
CA ILE A 96 12.45 -11.61 -8.01
C ILE A 96 12.73 -10.52 -9.03
N ILE A 97 12.60 -9.27 -8.60
CA ILE A 97 12.97 -8.06 -9.32
C ILE A 97 14.50 -8.04 -9.42
N PRO A 98 15.06 -8.09 -10.64
CA PRO A 98 16.50 -8.10 -10.83
C PRO A 98 17.10 -6.72 -10.52
N GLY A 99 18.30 -6.74 -9.94
CA GLY A 99 19.13 -5.55 -9.80
C GLY A 99 19.90 -5.20 -11.08
N PRO A 100 20.78 -4.19 -11.04
CA PRO A 100 21.29 -3.51 -9.84
C PRO A 100 20.48 -2.28 -9.40
N LYS A 101 19.58 -1.77 -10.24
CA LYS A 101 18.77 -0.58 -9.94
C LYS A 101 17.33 -0.98 -9.65
N GLU A 102 16.62 -0.12 -8.94
CA GLU A 102 15.17 -0.27 -8.83
C GLU A 102 14.54 -0.19 -10.23
N PRO A 103 13.48 -0.97 -10.48
CA PRO A 103 12.78 -0.89 -11.74
C PRO A 103 12.11 0.49 -11.88
N THR A 104 11.99 0.97 -13.11
CA THR A 104 11.01 1.99 -13.47
C THR A 104 9.61 1.42 -13.36
N SER A 105 8.56 2.26 -13.30
CA SER A 105 7.18 1.76 -13.28
C SER A 105 6.85 0.91 -14.51
N LEU A 106 7.38 1.27 -15.68
CA LEU A 106 7.22 0.48 -16.91
C LEU A 106 7.91 -0.89 -16.80
N GLN A 107 9.13 -0.95 -16.26
CA GLN A 107 9.82 -2.22 -16.04
C GLN A 107 9.08 -3.11 -15.04
N LEU A 108 8.54 -2.52 -13.97
CA LEU A 108 7.74 -3.25 -12.98
C LEU A 108 6.46 -3.82 -13.61
N ASN A 109 5.81 -3.07 -14.50
CA ASN A 109 4.65 -3.58 -15.26
C ASN A 109 5.03 -4.83 -16.08
N TYR A 110 6.17 -4.83 -16.78
CA TYR A 110 6.62 -6.01 -17.53
C TYR A 110 6.93 -7.22 -16.62
N LEU A 111 7.55 -6.98 -15.46
CA LEU A 111 7.83 -8.04 -14.49
C LEU A 111 6.55 -8.66 -13.90
N LEU A 112 5.51 -7.87 -13.71
CA LEU A 112 4.22 -8.31 -13.17
C LEU A 112 3.30 -8.95 -14.22
N MET A 113 3.58 -8.77 -15.51
CA MET A 113 2.70 -9.22 -16.60
C MET A 113 2.32 -10.71 -16.56
N PRO A 114 3.26 -11.65 -16.31
CA PRO A 114 2.90 -13.07 -16.19
C PRO A 114 1.92 -13.32 -15.03
N LEU A 115 2.22 -12.74 -13.86
CA LEU A 115 1.40 -12.87 -12.66
C LEU A 115 -0.01 -12.30 -12.85
N ILE A 116 -0.13 -11.11 -13.46
CA ILE A 116 -1.43 -10.49 -13.72
C ILE A 116 -2.24 -11.29 -14.75
N LYS A 117 -1.58 -11.88 -15.75
CA LYS A 117 -2.25 -12.78 -16.71
C LYS A 117 -2.87 -13.99 -15.99
N GLU A 118 -2.11 -14.68 -15.15
CA GLU A 118 -2.61 -15.80 -14.35
C GLU A 118 -3.73 -15.38 -13.40
N CYS A 119 -3.61 -14.21 -12.76
CA CYS A 119 -4.66 -13.68 -11.89
C CYS A 119 -5.96 -13.39 -12.65
N LYS A 120 -5.90 -12.96 -13.91
CA LYS A 120 -7.09 -12.76 -14.76
C LYS A 120 -7.78 -14.07 -15.10
N GLU A 121 -7.01 -15.12 -15.37
CA GLU A 121 -7.53 -16.47 -15.63
C GLU A 121 -8.18 -17.03 -14.34
N LEU A 122 -7.49 -16.96 -13.21
CA LEU A 122 -7.99 -17.41 -11.92
C LEU A 122 -9.17 -16.60 -11.40
N TRP A 123 -9.33 -15.33 -11.80
CA TRP A 123 -10.51 -14.54 -11.45
C TRP A 123 -11.80 -15.13 -12.05
N GLN A 124 -11.74 -15.63 -13.29
CA GLN A 124 -12.85 -16.35 -13.93
C GLN A 124 -13.12 -17.68 -13.23
N GLY A 125 -12.06 -18.27 -12.68
CA GLY A 125 -12.09 -19.51 -11.93
C GLY A 125 -11.54 -20.68 -12.74
N TYR A 126 -10.92 -21.60 -12.05
CA TYR A 126 -10.25 -22.76 -12.63
C TYR A 126 -10.69 -24.04 -11.92
N HIS A 127 -11.03 -25.05 -12.69
CA HIS A 127 -11.36 -26.38 -12.18
C HIS A 127 -10.11 -27.27 -12.26
N PHE A 128 -9.52 -27.54 -11.11
CA PHE A 128 -8.46 -28.54 -10.98
C PHE A 128 -9.04 -29.95 -11.12
N SER A 129 -8.30 -30.81 -11.81
CA SER A 129 -8.63 -32.22 -11.95
C SER A 129 -8.70 -32.92 -10.58
N PRO A 130 -9.47 -34.02 -10.49
CA PRO A 130 -9.47 -34.87 -9.31
C PRO A 130 -8.06 -35.24 -8.84
N THR A 131 -7.86 -35.14 -7.52
CA THR A 131 -6.64 -35.60 -6.84
C THR A 131 -6.99 -36.73 -5.89
N SER A 132 -6.00 -37.47 -5.40
CA SER A 132 -6.21 -38.53 -4.39
C SER A 132 -6.96 -38.02 -3.15
N THR A 133 -6.66 -36.78 -2.73
CA THR A 133 -7.29 -36.10 -1.59
C THR A 133 -8.58 -35.32 -1.96
N GLY A 134 -8.92 -35.25 -3.24
CA GLY A 134 -10.03 -34.45 -3.77
C GLY A 134 -10.62 -35.09 -5.02
N PRO A 135 -11.36 -36.21 -4.88
CA PRO A 135 -11.81 -37.03 -6.01
C PRO A 135 -12.85 -36.33 -6.92
N SER A 136 -13.46 -35.24 -6.46
CA SER A 136 -14.37 -34.41 -7.27
C SER A 136 -13.66 -33.27 -8.01
N GLY A 137 -12.33 -33.17 -7.91
CA GLY A 137 -11.58 -31.99 -8.33
C GLY A 137 -11.79 -30.82 -7.38
N SER A 138 -11.30 -29.64 -7.76
CA SER A 138 -11.46 -28.43 -6.94
C SER A 138 -11.62 -27.21 -7.82
N PHE A 139 -12.66 -26.42 -7.55
CA PHE A 139 -12.81 -25.09 -8.13
C PHE A 139 -12.01 -24.09 -7.30
N ILE A 140 -11.22 -23.25 -7.96
CA ILE A 140 -10.52 -22.13 -7.32
C ILE A 140 -10.79 -20.87 -8.12
N CYS A 141 -11.06 -19.77 -7.43
CA CYS A 141 -10.93 -18.44 -8.01
C CYS A 141 -10.08 -17.53 -7.13
N VAL A 142 -9.35 -16.60 -7.73
CA VAL A 142 -8.36 -15.78 -7.02
C VAL A 142 -8.58 -14.29 -7.25
N ALA A 143 -8.43 -13.50 -6.20
CA ALA A 143 -8.41 -12.04 -6.28
C ALA A 143 -7.28 -11.43 -5.44
N ILE A 144 -6.57 -10.44 -5.99
CA ILE A 144 -5.62 -9.62 -5.23
C ILE A 144 -6.43 -8.50 -4.57
N LEU A 145 -6.61 -8.60 -3.26
CA LEU A 145 -7.41 -7.65 -2.49
C LEU A 145 -6.58 -6.57 -1.82
N THR A 146 -5.26 -6.69 -1.77
CA THR A 146 -4.45 -5.59 -1.21
C THR A 146 -3.05 -5.57 -1.79
N ALA A 147 -2.52 -4.37 -1.98
CA ALA A 147 -1.10 -4.15 -2.22
C ALA A 147 -0.45 -3.62 -0.93
N ILE A 148 0.68 -4.23 -0.59
CA ILE A 148 1.55 -3.86 0.53
C ILE A 148 2.92 -3.54 -0.05
N ALA A 149 3.40 -2.33 0.19
CA ALA A 149 4.69 -1.86 -0.30
C ALA A 149 5.09 -0.63 0.49
N ASP A 150 6.38 -0.31 0.54
CA ASP A 150 6.81 1.03 0.96
C ASP A 150 6.21 2.10 0.02
N VAL A 151 6.24 3.39 0.39
CA VAL A 151 5.58 4.44 -0.44
C VAL A 151 6.18 4.52 -1.84
N VAL A 152 7.48 4.28 -2.02
CA VAL A 152 8.13 4.40 -3.33
C VAL A 152 7.73 3.24 -4.24
N ALA A 153 7.74 2.02 -3.73
CA ALA A 153 7.26 0.82 -4.40
C ALA A 153 5.77 0.87 -4.65
N MET A 154 4.99 1.40 -3.71
CA MET A 154 3.56 1.57 -3.90
C MET A 154 3.26 2.48 -5.08
N HIS A 155 3.91 3.64 -5.18
CA HIS A 155 3.72 4.57 -6.30
C HIS A 155 4.03 3.92 -7.65
N LYS A 156 5.13 3.18 -7.77
CA LYS A 156 5.46 2.48 -9.01
C LYS A 156 4.49 1.35 -9.33
N LEU A 157 4.10 0.58 -8.30
CA LEU A 157 3.17 -0.54 -8.40
C LEU A 157 1.78 -0.08 -8.84
N THR A 158 1.32 1.07 -8.34
CA THR A 158 -0.06 1.55 -8.54
C THR A 158 -0.18 2.63 -9.61
N GLY A 159 0.94 3.13 -10.13
CA GLY A 159 0.97 4.13 -11.21
C GLY A 159 0.85 5.57 -10.73
N PHE A 160 1.13 5.85 -9.46
CA PHE A 160 1.16 7.21 -8.93
C PHE A 160 2.55 7.84 -9.04
N ILE A 161 2.59 9.17 -9.04
CA ILE A 161 3.81 9.95 -8.96
C ILE A 161 4.37 9.95 -7.54
N SER A 162 5.69 10.09 -7.43
CA SER A 162 6.35 10.19 -6.13
C SER A 162 6.04 11.52 -5.41
N HIS A 163 6.57 11.68 -4.19
CA HIS A 163 6.55 12.94 -3.43
C HIS A 163 7.15 14.15 -4.19
N SER A 164 7.87 13.91 -5.29
CA SER A 164 8.34 14.96 -6.20
C SER A 164 7.19 15.67 -6.94
N GLY A 165 6.06 15.00 -7.17
CA GLY A 165 4.92 15.50 -7.94
C GLY A 165 4.03 16.48 -7.19
N ASN A 166 3.16 17.15 -7.94
CA ASN A 166 2.16 18.08 -7.41
C ASN A 166 0.99 17.35 -6.73
N HIS A 167 0.60 16.19 -7.26
CA HIS A 167 -0.45 15.31 -6.72
C HIS A 167 0.20 14.00 -6.24
N PHE A 168 0.76 14.01 -5.03
CA PHE A 168 1.62 12.93 -4.53
C PHE A 168 0.90 11.92 -3.62
N CYS A 169 -0.36 12.18 -3.26
CA CYS A 169 -1.12 11.32 -2.35
C CYS A 169 -1.91 10.28 -3.13
N ASN A 170 -1.85 9.01 -2.69
CA ASN A 170 -2.63 7.92 -3.30
C ASN A 170 -4.12 7.96 -2.95
N PHE A 171 -4.49 8.70 -1.90
CA PHE A 171 -5.82 8.65 -1.30
C PHE A 171 -6.66 9.90 -1.55
N CYS A 172 -6.02 11.05 -1.75
CA CYS A 172 -6.73 12.33 -1.89
C CYS A 172 -6.11 13.20 -2.98
N THR A 173 -6.86 14.22 -3.39
CA THR A 173 -6.49 15.16 -4.46
C THR A 173 -5.69 16.35 -3.97
N ILE A 174 -5.02 16.26 -2.83
CA ILE A 174 -4.27 17.39 -2.26
C ILE A 174 -3.14 17.81 -3.19
N HIS A 175 -3.04 19.12 -3.45
CA HIS A 175 -1.93 19.69 -4.19
C HIS A 175 -0.77 19.99 -3.25
N LYS A 176 0.47 19.80 -3.69
CA LYS A 176 1.70 20.04 -2.91
C LYS A 176 1.79 21.43 -2.30
N ALA A 177 1.26 22.45 -2.98
CA ALA A 177 1.19 23.82 -2.44
C ALA A 177 0.34 23.93 -1.17
N GLN A 178 -0.63 23.04 -1.00
CA GLN A 178 -1.60 23.00 0.11
C GLN A 178 -1.25 21.93 1.14
N ILE A 179 -0.03 21.39 1.16
CA ILE A 179 0.36 20.27 2.04
C ILE A 179 0.14 20.55 3.55
N LYS A 180 0.04 21.83 3.94
CA LYS A 180 -0.24 22.25 5.33
C LYS A 180 -1.74 22.22 5.69
N GLU A 181 -2.62 22.11 4.71
CA GLU A 181 -4.08 22.08 4.88
C GLU A 181 -4.53 20.64 5.19
N ILE A 182 -4.35 20.23 6.45
CA ILE A 182 -4.64 18.88 6.91
C ILE A 182 -6.11 18.81 7.37
N GLY A 183 -6.90 17.94 6.73
CA GLY A 183 -8.26 17.62 7.16
C GLY A 183 -9.20 17.27 6.00
N PRO A 184 -10.17 16.38 6.21
CA PRO A 184 -11.10 15.92 5.17
C PRO A 184 -11.93 17.05 4.53
N GLN A 185 -12.03 18.20 5.19
CA GLN A 185 -12.68 19.40 4.67
C GLN A 185 -11.87 20.14 3.60
N PHE A 186 -10.56 19.91 3.51
CA PHE A 186 -9.66 20.65 2.62
C PHE A 186 -9.36 19.91 1.32
N HIS A 187 -9.63 18.60 1.27
CA HIS A 187 -9.28 17.79 0.12
C HIS A 187 -10.26 16.65 -0.11
N TYR A 188 -10.58 16.39 -1.38
CA TYR A 188 -11.46 15.31 -1.76
C TYR A 188 -10.69 13.98 -1.80
N MET A 189 -11.37 12.90 -1.43
CA MET A 189 -10.85 11.56 -1.67
C MET A 189 -10.75 11.31 -3.17
N LEU A 190 -9.75 10.53 -3.57
CA LEU A 190 -9.54 10.17 -4.96
C LEU A 190 -10.76 9.38 -5.47
N SER A 191 -11.39 9.88 -6.52
CA SER A 191 -12.50 9.19 -7.17
C SER A 191 -11.98 8.11 -8.11
N TYR A 192 -12.49 6.87 -7.95
CA TYR A 192 -12.20 5.76 -8.87
C TYR A 192 -12.45 6.13 -10.33
N GLN A 193 -13.57 6.84 -10.60
CA GLN A 193 -13.97 7.19 -11.96
C GLN A 193 -13.01 8.22 -12.56
N ASN A 194 -12.58 9.21 -11.79
CA ASN A 194 -11.61 10.20 -12.23
C ASN A 194 -10.26 9.52 -12.52
N HIS A 195 -9.77 8.71 -11.57
CA HIS A 195 -8.52 7.96 -11.71
C HIS A 195 -8.53 7.07 -12.96
N LYS A 196 -9.61 6.31 -13.16
CA LYS A 196 -9.81 5.47 -14.34
C LYS A 196 -9.84 6.27 -15.64
N SER A 197 -10.50 7.43 -15.65
CA SER A 197 -10.57 8.30 -16.83
C SER A 197 -9.21 8.90 -17.19
N THR A 198 -8.40 9.27 -16.20
CA THR A 198 -7.05 9.80 -16.42
C THR A 198 -6.11 8.73 -16.97
N ILE A 199 -6.15 7.50 -16.44
CA ILE A 199 -5.38 6.38 -17.00
C ILE A 199 -5.83 6.07 -18.43
N ALA A 200 -7.14 6.07 -18.70
CA ALA A 200 -7.66 5.84 -20.04
C ALA A 200 -7.13 6.88 -21.03
N LYS A 201 -7.15 8.18 -20.66
CA LYS A 201 -6.52 9.24 -21.45
C LYS A 201 -5.04 8.95 -21.68
N TRP A 202 -4.28 8.70 -20.61
CA TRP A 202 -2.85 8.39 -20.69
C TRP A 202 -2.52 7.25 -21.68
N LEU A 203 -3.34 6.19 -21.72
CA LEU A 203 -3.11 5.03 -22.60
C LEU A 203 -3.24 5.34 -24.09
N TRP A 204 -4.09 6.29 -24.49
CA TRP A 204 -4.36 6.61 -25.89
C TRP A 204 -3.43 7.70 -26.46
N GLU A 205 -2.57 8.29 -25.62
CA GLU A 205 -1.76 9.45 -25.97
C GLU A 205 -0.32 9.07 -26.33
N THR A 206 0.39 9.97 -26.99
CA THR A 206 1.81 9.76 -27.35
C THR A 206 2.72 9.75 -26.11
N PRO A 207 3.93 9.15 -26.17
CA PRO A 207 4.86 9.15 -25.03
C PRO A 207 5.17 10.54 -24.45
N LYS A 208 5.16 11.58 -25.28
CA LYS A 208 5.34 12.97 -24.82
C LYS A 208 4.14 13.45 -24.00
N GLN A 209 2.94 13.29 -24.53
CA GLN A 209 1.70 13.67 -23.83
C GLN A 209 1.46 12.83 -22.57
N GLN A 210 1.85 11.54 -22.59
CA GLN A 210 1.85 10.68 -21.40
C GLN A 210 2.68 11.27 -20.25
N GLN A 211 3.84 11.85 -20.54
CA GLN A 211 4.67 12.51 -19.54
C GLN A 211 4.04 13.81 -19.04
N GLU A 212 3.40 14.58 -19.93
CA GLU A 212 2.66 15.80 -19.56
C GLU A 212 1.50 15.46 -18.61
N ILE A 213 0.68 14.46 -18.95
CA ILE A 213 -0.42 13.96 -18.10
C ILE A 213 0.12 13.44 -16.76
N PHE A 214 1.21 12.67 -16.77
CA PHE A 214 1.80 12.16 -15.54
C PHE A 214 2.32 13.29 -14.64
N SER A 215 2.89 14.35 -15.23
CA SER A 215 3.37 15.52 -14.48
C SER A 215 2.22 16.35 -13.91
N GLU A 216 1.12 16.51 -14.66
CA GLU A 216 -0.04 17.31 -14.26
C GLU A 216 -0.90 16.59 -13.21
N TYR A 217 -1.31 15.35 -13.50
CA TYR A 217 -2.26 14.60 -12.68
C TYR A 217 -1.60 13.65 -11.70
N GLY A 218 -0.31 13.35 -11.86
CA GLY A 218 0.41 12.42 -10.99
C GLY A 218 0.04 10.96 -11.18
N VAL A 219 -0.57 10.59 -12.32
CA VAL A 219 -1.11 9.26 -12.59
C VAL A 219 -0.64 8.75 -13.95
N GLN A 220 -0.23 7.49 -14.02
CA GLN A 220 0.14 6.75 -15.24
C GLN A 220 -0.41 5.32 -15.17
N TYR A 221 -0.29 4.57 -16.26
CA TYR A 221 -0.73 3.18 -16.29
C TYR A 221 0.09 2.27 -15.36
N SER A 222 -0.64 1.47 -14.58
CA SER A 222 -0.14 0.28 -13.90
C SER A 222 -0.86 -0.95 -14.43
N ILE A 223 -0.11 -2.04 -14.59
CA ILE A 223 -0.66 -3.32 -15.07
C ILE A 223 -1.72 -3.91 -14.14
N LEU A 224 -1.73 -3.52 -12.86
CA LEU A 224 -2.80 -3.92 -11.94
C LEU A 224 -4.18 -3.44 -12.40
N LYS A 225 -4.25 -2.40 -13.23
CA LYS A 225 -5.51 -1.91 -13.81
C LYS A 225 -6.20 -2.93 -14.72
N ASP A 226 -5.46 -3.92 -15.23
CA ASP A 226 -6.00 -5.00 -16.05
C ASP A 226 -6.87 -5.99 -15.24
N LEU A 227 -6.74 -5.99 -13.91
CA LEU A 227 -7.65 -6.69 -13.03
C LEU A 227 -8.96 -5.89 -12.95
N LEU A 228 -10.07 -6.49 -13.38
CA LEU A 228 -11.37 -5.81 -13.52
C LEU A 228 -11.86 -5.14 -12.23
N TYR A 229 -11.52 -5.74 -11.09
CA TYR A 229 -11.91 -5.31 -9.76
C TYR A 229 -10.92 -4.33 -9.12
N TRP A 230 -9.82 -3.99 -9.80
CA TRP A 230 -8.76 -3.18 -9.21
C TRP A 230 -9.10 -1.70 -9.15
N ASP A 231 -9.06 -1.18 -7.93
CA ASP A 231 -9.15 0.23 -7.60
C ASP A 231 -8.03 0.62 -6.62
N ALA A 232 -7.03 1.35 -7.14
CA ALA A 232 -5.87 1.76 -6.35
C ALA A 232 -6.22 2.72 -5.20
N ALA A 233 -7.38 3.39 -5.23
CA ALA A 233 -7.78 4.30 -4.16
C ALA A 233 -8.20 3.56 -2.88
N ILE A 234 -8.65 2.30 -3.00
CA ILE A 234 -9.19 1.51 -1.87
C ILE A 234 -8.37 0.26 -1.54
N ILE A 235 -7.68 -0.31 -2.53
CA ILE A 235 -6.94 -1.59 -2.40
C ILE A 235 -5.52 -1.38 -1.83
N VAL A 236 -4.99 -0.16 -1.93
CA VAL A 236 -3.65 0.19 -1.48
C VAL A 236 -3.60 0.37 0.02
N ASN A 237 -2.61 -0.24 0.68
CA ASN A 237 -2.37 -0.09 2.10
C ASN A 237 -1.10 0.72 2.36
N LEU A 238 -1.14 1.57 3.39
CA LEU A 238 0.04 2.25 3.92
C LEU A 238 0.82 1.25 4.78
N GLU A 239 2.06 0.96 4.38
CA GLU A 239 2.94 0.10 5.17
C GLU A 239 3.33 0.80 6.48
N ILE A 240 3.05 0.16 7.62
CA ILE A 240 3.13 0.76 8.95
C ILE A 240 4.59 0.96 9.36
N MET A 241 5.49 0.02 9.06
CA MET A 241 6.87 0.09 9.55
C MET A 241 7.65 1.26 8.95
N HIS A 242 7.60 1.45 7.64
CA HIS A 242 8.37 2.49 6.95
C HIS A 242 7.69 3.86 7.03
N ASN A 243 6.36 3.91 6.93
CA ASN A 243 5.65 5.20 6.87
C ASN A 243 5.30 5.74 8.25
N LEU A 244 4.83 4.87 9.16
CA LEU A 244 4.41 5.29 10.49
C LEU A 244 5.55 5.18 11.49
N LEU A 245 6.08 3.97 11.70
CA LEU A 245 7.04 3.73 12.79
C LEU A 245 8.39 4.40 12.51
N LEU A 246 8.99 4.18 11.35
CA LEU A 246 10.28 4.79 10.99
C LEU A 246 10.15 6.30 10.78
N GLY A 247 9.08 6.74 10.11
CA GLY A 247 8.80 8.16 9.89
C GLY A 247 8.67 8.95 11.19
N ILE A 248 7.79 8.52 12.10
CA ILE A 248 7.58 9.16 13.41
C ILE A 248 8.84 9.05 14.27
N SER A 249 9.52 7.91 14.27
CA SER A 249 10.74 7.73 15.07
C SER A 249 11.84 8.68 14.62
N ASN A 250 12.00 8.90 13.31
CA ASN A 250 12.97 9.85 12.77
C ASN A 250 12.62 11.30 13.14
N ASP A 251 11.34 11.67 13.02
CA ASP A 251 10.87 13.00 13.42
C ASP A 251 11.09 13.25 14.92
N HIS A 252 10.72 12.27 15.76
CA HIS A 252 10.95 12.34 17.19
C HIS A 252 12.44 12.40 17.55
N ALA A 253 13.27 11.59 16.89
CA ALA A 253 14.71 11.63 17.08
C ALA A 253 15.30 13.01 16.71
N ALA A 254 14.87 13.59 15.60
CA ALA A 254 15.37 14.87 15.11
C ALA A 254 14.89 16.06 15.95
N PHE A 255 13.60 16.11 16.32
CA PHE A 255 12.98 17.29 16.92
C PHE A 255 12.77 17.22 18.44
N LYS A 256 12.60 16.02 19.00
CA LYS A 256 12.41 15.84 20.45
C LYS A 256 13.70 15.40 21.15
N LEU A 257 14.45 14.49 20.53
CA LEU A 257 15.72 14.01 21.08
C LEU A 257 16.93 14.80 20.56
N CYS A 258 16.74 15.69 19.57
CA CYS A 258 17.80 16.50 18.96
C CYS A 258 18.99 15.66 18.46
N ILE A 259 18.75 14.40 18.07
CA ILE A 259 19.77 13.50 17.54
C ILE A 259 20.00 13.91 16.09
N PRO A 260 21.20 14.42 15.73
CA PRO A 260 21.46 14.85 14.38
C PRO A 260 21.51 13.64 13.44
N GLU A 261 20.73 13.68 12.37
CA GLU A 261 20.91 12.76 11.26
C GLU A 261 22.35 12.90 10.74
N SER A 262 23.04 11.80 10.45
CA SER A 262 24.44 11.82 9.98
C SER A 262 24.64 12.65 8.69
N LYS A 263 23.56 13.00 7.97
CA LYS A 263 23.54 13.88 6.80
C LYS A 263 22.98 15.29 7.04
N SER A 264 22.51 15.61 8.25
CA SER A 264 21.77 16.84 8.59
C SER A 264 22.64 18.02 9.06
N LYS A 265 23.92 18.09 8.63
CA LYS A 265 24.79 19.26 8.94
C LYS A 265 24.27 20.61 8.41
N ILE A 266 23.23 20.61 7.57
CA ILE A 266 22.73 21.80 6.89
C ILE A 266 21.60 22.50 7.67
N TYR A 267 20.76 21.78 8.43
CA TYR A 267 19.61 22.42 9.13
C TYR A 267 19.98 23.06 10.48
N PHE A 268 20.94 22.48 11.21
CA PHE A 268 21.33 22.99 12.54
C PHE A 268 21.99 24.39 12.54
N ARG A 269 22.48 24.87 11.39
CA ARG A 269 23.07 26.22 11.29
C ARG A 269 22.04 27.35 11.22
N SER A 270 20.80 27.06 10.83
CA SER A 270 19.75 28.08 10.71
C SER A 270 19.18 28.47 12.08
N CYS A 271 18.86 27.49 12.93
CA CYS A 271 18.30 27.76 14.27
C CYS A 271 19.30 28.39 15.25
N ARG A 272 20.62 28.29 15.02
CA ARG A 272 21.61 28.97 15.86
C ARG A 272 21.81 30.44 15.48
N LYS A 273 21.63 30.78 14.20
CA LYS A 273 21.79 32.17 13.72
C LYS A 273 20.62 33.08 14.05
N SER A 274 19.45 32.54 14.38
CA SER A 274 18.28 33.34 14.78
C SER A 274 18.26 33.74 16.25
N ASN A 275 19.21 33.27 17.08
CA ASN A 275 19.20 33.51 18.53
C ASN A 275 20.38 34.37 19.03
N ASP A 276 21.30 34.79 18.17
CA ASP A 276 22.42 35.64 18.56
C ASP A 276 22.17 37.11 18.20
N THR A 277 21.15 37.72 18.80
CA THR A 277 21.12 39.18 19.04
C THR A 277 20.40 39.50 20.35
N ASN A 278 21.21 39.96 21.31
CA ASN A 278 20.91 40.78 22.49
C ASN A 278 20.39 40.13 23.80
N SER A 279 21.28 40.27 24.80
CA SER A 279 21.10 40.72 26.19
C SER A 279 20.60 39.76 27.28
N SER A 280 21.57 39.42 28.16
CA SER A 280 21.60 39.49 29.63
C SER A 280 20.49 38.91 30.50
N ASP A 281 20.93 37.98 31.35
CA ASP A 281 20.59 37.72 32.75
C ASP A 281 19.17 37.37 33.21
N SER A 282 19.17 36.30 34.02
CA SER A 282 18.30 35.96 35.16
C SER A 282 16.96 35.24 34.92
N ASP A 283 16.89 34.13 35.67
CA ASP A 283 15.74 33.53 36.36
C ASP A 283 14.71 32.67 35.62
N CYS A 284 14.85 31.37 35.89
CA CYS A 284 13.83 30.51 36.50
C CYS A 284 12.37 30.82 36.15
N MET A 285 11.77 30.00 35.29
CA MET A 285 10.31 29.92 35.18
C MET A 285 9.84 28.47 35.05
N THR A 286 9.15 28.04 36.10
CA THR A 286 8.14 26.98 36.11
C THR A 286 6.99 27.27 35.14
N SER A 287 6.45 26.18 34.59
CA SER A 287 5.07 25.97 34.14
C SER A 287 4.49 26.86 33.03
N ASN A 288 4.08 26.25 31.91
CA ASN A 288 2.68 25.83 31.80
C ASN A 288 2.43 24.85 30.65
N SER A 289 1.90 23.71 31.05
CA SER A 289 1.35 22.64 30.25
C SER A 289 0.04 23.07 29.58
N SER A 290 0.00 23.16 28.25
CA SER A 290 -1.29 23.10 27.52
C SER A 290 -1.22 22.77 26.02
N LEU A 291 -0.05 22.52 25.42
CA LEU A 291 0.07 22.33 23.96
C LEU A 291 0.38 20.90 23.47
N ASP A 292 0.55 19.92 24.37
CA ASP A 292 0.97 18.55 23.98
C ASP A 292 -0.15 17.49 23.93
N GLN A 293 -1.44 17.85 24.05
CA GLN A 293 -2.53 16.87 24.03
C GLN A 293 -3.28 16.71 22.70
N ILE A 294 -2.97 17.51 21.67
CA ILE A 294 -3.74 17.51 20.40
C ILE A 294 -3.27 16.40 19.44
N THR A 295 -2.01 15.97 19.51
CA THR A 295 -1.39 15.10 18.48
C THR A 295 -1.80 13.62 18.56
N LEU A 296 -2.11 13.08 19.73
CA LEU A 296 -2.48 11.65 19.86
C LEU A 296 -3.98 11.39 19.67
N ARG A 297 -4.85 12.34 20.04
CA ARG A 297 -6.30 12.20 19.84
C ARG A 297 -6.74 12.38 18.40
N GLU A 298 -6.02 13.16 17.59
CA GLU A 298 -6.33 13.34 16.17
C GLU A 298 -5.82 12.20 15.30
N ALA A 299 -4.65 11.63 15.60
CA ALA A 299 -4.15 10.42 14.93
C ALA A 299 -5.12 9.23 15.11
N ALA A 300 -5.76 9.11 16.27
CA ALA A 300 -6.78 8.07 16.53
C ALA A 300 -8.12 8.31 15.81
N LYS A 301 -8.42 9.53 15.37
CA LYS A 301 -9.64 9.84 14.59
C LYS A 301 -9.49 9.48 13.11
N ILE A 302 -8.27 9.46 12.57
CA ILE A 302 -7.98 9.08 11.17
C ILE A 302 -8.10 7.56 10.96
N ILE A 303 -8.03 6.75 12.01
CA ILE A 303 -8.05 5.28 11.94
C ILE A 303 -9.47 4.68 12.13
N ARG A 304 -10.51 5.50 12.39
CA ARG A 304 -11.89 5.01 12.41
C ARG A 304 -12.55 5.12 11.03
N VAL A 305 -12.28 4.11 10.18
CA VAL A 305 -13.18 3.65 9.12
C VAL A 305 -13.84 2.33 9.58
#